data_AF-A0A1G9WD49-F1
#
_entry.id   AF-A0A1G9WD49-F1
#
_cell.length_a   1.000
_cell.length_b   1.000
_cell.length_c   1.000
_cell.angle_alpha   90.00
_cell.angle_beta   90.00
_cell.angle_gamma   90.00
#
_symmetry.space_group_name_H-M   'P 1'
#
loop_
_entity.id
_entity.type
_entity.pdbx_description
1 polymer ?
#
loop_
_entity_poly.entity_id
_entity_poly.type
_entity_poly.pdbx_seq_one_letter_code
_entity_poly.pdbx_strand_id
1 'polypeptide(L)'
;MATLSELLDDLVVDVDGVFLFSPSGSYYEQFADIEEELVVVAPENTVGAETFVELPLEFENVRDRVKFGIEGSMERGLFEEGDTVLCAASTFGGDTDTAVRVRVGESMRSGVYDLFVNSRADPGVIRDVFEVAIELGKKGQKGKPVGALFVVGDAGKVMNKSRPLSYNPFEKSHVHVGDPIVNVMLKEFSRLDGAFIVSDSGRIVSAYRYLEPSAEGVDIPKGLGARHMAGGAITRDTNATAIVLSESDGLVRAFKGGKLILEIDPEDY
;
A
#
# COMPACT_ATOMS: atom_id res chain seq x y z
N MET A 1 -42.58 13.51 5.10
CA MET A 1 -41.30 14.07 5.58
C MET A 1 -40.42 12.86 5.78
N ALA A 2 -39.28 12.78 5.10
CA ALA A 2 -38.37 11.66 5.30
C ALA A 2 -37.96 11.61 6.78
N THR A 3 -38.10 10.47 7.44
CA THR A 3 -37.60 10.27 8.81
C THR A 3 -36.11 9.94 8.76
N LEU A 4 -35.42 10.11 9.90
CA LEU A 4 -34.02 9.69 10.00
C LEU A 4 -33.86 8.17 9.77
N SER A 5 -34.86 7.37 10.15
CA SER A 5 -34.89 5.93 9.89
C SER A 5 -35.01 5.64 8.40
N GLU A 6 -35.92 6.30 7.69
CA GLU A 6 -36.08 6.11 6.24
C GLU A 6 -34.78 6.45 5.47
N LEU A 7 -34.02 7.45 5.91
CA LEU A 7 -32.72 7.77 5.32
C LEU A 7 -31.69 6.64 5.49
N LEU A 8 -31.68 5.97 6.65
CA LEU A 8 -30.78 4.86 6.93
C LEU A 8 -31.25 3.59 6.23
N ASP A 9 -32.55 3.37 6.14
CA ASP A 9 -33.14 2.25 5.40
C ASP A 9 -32.72 2.31 3.93
N ASP A 10 -32.80 3.49 3.29
CA ASP A 10 -32.34 3.70 1.91
C ASP A 10 -30.85 3.37 1.70
N LEU A 11 -30.01 3.50 2.72
CA LEU A 11 -28.59 3.15 2.64
C LEU A 11 -28.35 1.63 2.66
N VAL A 12 -29.20 0.87 3.35
CA VAL A 12 -28.99 -0.57 3.61
C VAL A 12 -29.88 -1.50 2.80
N VAL A 13 -30.98 -1.00 2.21
CA VAL A 13 -31.92 -1.81 1.43
C VAL A 13 -31.24 -2.45 0.21
N ASP A 14 -31.50 -3.74 -0.05
CA ASP A 14 -31.01 -4.47 -1.22
C ASP A 14 -29.49 -4.32 -1.42
N VAL A 15 -28.71 -4.49 -0.34
CA VAL A 15 -27.25 -4.66 -0.45
C VAL A 15 -26.93 -6.15 -0.57
N ASP A 16 -25.96 -6.46 -1.42
CA ASP A 16 -25.47 -7.83 -1.64
C ASP A 16 -24.45 -8.24 -0.58
N GLY A 17 -23.88 -7.29 0.17
CA GLY A 17 -22.91 -7.58 1.22
C GLY A 17 -22.52 -6.39 2.09
N VAL A 18 -21.87 -6.69 3.21
CA VAL A 18 -21.42 -5.74 4.21
C VAL A 18 -19.91 -5.88 4.42
N PHE A 19 -19.21 -4.75 4.38
CA PHE A 19 -17.77 -4.67 4.62
C PHE A 19 -17.53 -3.94 5.94
N LEU A 20 -16.85 -4.59 6.88
CA LEU A 20 -16.46 -4.00 8.14
C LEU A 20 -14.95 -3.72 8.14
N PHE A 21 -14.57 -2.45 8.23
CA PHE A 21 -13.18 -2.03 8.25
C PHE A 21 -12.66 -1.94 9.69
N SER A 22 -11.72 -2.82 10.05
CA SER A 22 -11.12 -2.92 11.39
C SER A 22 -12.15 -2.88 12.54
N PRO A 23 -13.20 -3.72 12.53
CA PRO A 23 -14.24 -3.67 13.56
C PRO A 23 -13.71 -4.10 14.93
N SER A 24 -14.30 -3.55 16.00
CA SER A 24 -14.17 -4.14 17.34
C SER A 24 -14.94 -5.46 17.41
N GLY A 25 -14.55 -6.37 18.31
CA GLY A 25 -15.25 -7.65 18.49
C GLY A 25 -16.74 -7.47 18.80
N SER A 26 -17.09 -6.50 19.67
CA SER A 26 -18.49 -6.20 20.01
C SER A 26 -19.27 -5.55 18.87
N TYR A 27 -18.60 -4.90 17.92
CA TYR A 27 -19.26 -4.39 16.72
C TYR A 27 -19.48 -5.53 15.71
N TYR A 28 -18.47 -6.38 15.49
CA TYR A 28 -18.58 -7.55 14.63
C TYR A 28 -19.69 -8.52 15.06
N GLU A 29 -19.84 -8.78 16.37
CA GLU A 29 -20.90 -9.64 16.91
C GLU A 29 -22.32 -9.15 16.58
N GLN A 30 -22.52 -7.86 16.32
CA GLN A 30 -23.83 -7.32 15.92
C GLN A 30 -24.25 -7.78 14.52
N PHE A 31 -23.30 -8.26 13.71
CA PHE A 31 -23.51 -8.75 12.35
C PHE A 31 -23.44 -10.28 12.25
N ALA A 32 -23.40 -11.00 13.37
CA ALA A 32 -23.23 -12.45 13.37
C ALA A 32 -24.37 -13.22 12.67
N ASP A 33 -25.56 -12.64 12.61
CA ASP A 33 -26.78 -13.28 12.10
C ASP A 33 -27.35 -12.57 10.85
N ILE A 34 -26.56 -11.72 10.17
CA ILE A 34 -27.04 -11.11 8.91
C ILE A 34 -27.12 -12.15 7.80
N GLU A 35 -28.03 -11.94 6.84
CA GLU A 35 -28.20 -12.84 5.70
C GLU A 35 -27.19 -12.55 4.58
N GLU A 36 -26.72 -11.31 4.51
CA GLU A 36 -25.79 -10.81 3.50
C GLU A 36 -24.34 -11.28 3.75
N GLU A 37 -23.53 -11.31 2.68
CA GLU A 37 -22.11 -11.68 2.79
C GLU A 37 -21.35 -10.65 3.64
N LEU A 38 -20.73 -11.09 4.73
CA LEU A 38 -19.98 -10.25 5.67
C LEU A 38 -18.47 -10.37 5.42
N VAL A 39 -17.84 -9.28 4.99
CA VAL A 39 -16.39 -9.21 4.79
C VAL A 39 -15.74 -8.32 5.82
N VAL A 40 -14.74 -8.85 6.53
CA VAL A 40 -13.86 -8.04 7.38
C VAL A 40 -12.62 -7.63 6.61
N VAL A 41 -12.32 -6.33 6.62
CA VAL A 41 -11.12 -5.76 6.01
C VAL A 41 -10.28 -5.10 7.09
N ALA A 42 -9.16 -5.70 7.46
CA ALA A 42 -8.32 -5.19 8.55
C ALA A 42 -6.86 -5.66 8.40
N PRO A 43 -5.90 -5.06 9.14
CA PRO A 43 -4.51 -5.53 9.15
C PRO A 43 -4.38 -6.99 9.60
N GLU A 44 -5.20 -7.41 10.57
CA GLU A 44 -5.21 -8.77 11.09
C GLU A 44 -6.65 -9.24 11.33
N ASN A 45 -6.91 -10.54 11.18
CA ASN A 45 -8.21 -11.13 11.45
C ASN A 45 -8.39 -11.44 12.95
N THR A 46 -8.45 -10.39 13.77
CA THR A 46 -8.55 -10.50 15.23
C THR A 46 -9.92 -10.97 15.72
N VAL A 47 -10.96 -10.79 14.89
CA VAL A 47 -12.34 -11.20 15.18
C VAL A 47 -12.67 -12.61 14.69
N GLY A 48 -11.76 -13.26 13.96
CA GLY A 48 -11.95 -14.63 13.45
C GLY A 48 -13.04 -14.73 12.38
N ALA A 49 -13.20 -13.70 11.55
CA ALA A 49 -14.17 -13.68 10.46
C ALA A 49 -13.87 -14.75 9.42
N GLU A 50 -14.92 -15.37 8.88
CA GLU A 50 -14.81 -16.38 7.82
C GLU A 50 -14.27 -15.76 6.52
N THR A 51 -14.86 -14.62 6.11
CA THR A 51 -14.43 -13.87 4.94
C THR A 51 -13.61 -12.65 5.38
N PHE A 52 -12.31 -12.66 5.06
CA PHE A 52 -11.35 -11.66 5.53
C PHE A 52 -10.40 -11.19 4.43
N VAL A 53 -10.28 -9.87 4.21
CA VAL A 53 -9.28 -9.25 3.32
C VAL A 53 -8.23 -8.52 4.15
N GLU A 54 -6.96 -8.93 4.02
CA GLU A 54 -5.85 -8.29 4.72
C GLU A 54 -5.59 -6.88 4.16
N LEU A 55 -5.58 -5.89 5.04
CA LEU A 55 -5.30 -4.49 4.75
C LEU A 55 -3.88 -4.15 5.23
N PRO A 56 -2.86 -4.20 4.35
CA PRO A 56 -1.45 -4.12 4.77
C PRO A 56 -1.02 -2.70 5.17
N LEU A 57 -1.76 -1.66 4.78
CA LEU A 57 -1.52 -0.28 5.19
C LEU A 57 -2.82 0.35 5.69
N GLU A 58 -2.70 1.21 6.69
CA GLU A 58 -3.83 2.04 7.10
C GLU A 58 -4.01 3.18 6.10
N PHE A 59 -5.22 3.32 5.56
CA PHE A 59 -5.58 4.40 4.64
C PHE A 59 -6.41 5.42 5.41
N GLU A 60 -5.90 6.62 5.63
CA GLU A 60 -6.67 7.76 6.17
C GLU A 60 -7.91 8.04 5.31
N ASN A 61 -7.72 8.01 3.99
CA ASN A 61 -8.82 8.22 3.06
C ASN A 61 -9.74 6.99 3.02
N VAL A 62 -10.92 7.15 3.62
CA VAL A 62 -11.99 6.13 3.64
C VAL A 62 -12.31 5.63 2.24
N ARG A 63 -12.28 6.50 1.22
CA ARG A 63 -12.55 6.11 -0.17
C ARG A 63 -11.51 5.10 -0.68
N ASP A 64 -10.24 5.32 -0.39
CA ASP A 64 -9.16 4.44 -0.84
C ASP A 64 -9.17 3.13 -0.06
N ARG A 65 -9.48 3.20 1.24
CA ARG A 65 -9.72 2.02 2.09
C ARG A 65 -10.85 1.15 1.55
N VAL A 66 -11.99 1.77 1.23
CA VAL A 66 -13.15 1.10 0.65
C VAL A 66 -12.84 0.50 -0.71
N LYS A 67 -12.16 1.23 -1.58
CA LYS A 67 -11.70 0.71 -2.88
C LYS A 67 -10.80 -0.51 -2.71
N PHE A 68 -9.83 -0.45 -1.80
CA PHE A 68 -8.94 -1.57 -1.54
C PHE A 68 -9.71 -2.82 -1.11
N GLY A 69 -10.63 -2.67 -0.14
CA GLY A 69 -11.44 -3.79 0.35
C GLY A 69 -12.27 -4.41 -0.76
N ILE A 70 -12.99 -3.58 -1.54
CA ILE A 70 -13.82 -4.05 -2.66
C ILE A 70 -12.97 -4.71 -3.75
N GLU A 71 -11.87 -4.08 -4.18
CA GLU A 71 -10.96 -4.64 -5.18
C GLU A 71 -10.42 -6.01 -4.73
N GLY A 72 -10.04 -6.14 -3.46
CA GLY A 72 -9.57 -7.41 -2.90
C GLY A 72 -10.63 -8.50 -2.85
N SER A 73 -11.88 -8.13 -2.58
CA SER A 73 -12.99 -9.07 -2.61
C SER A 73 -13.38 -9.48 -4.03
N MET A 74 -13.30 -8.58 -5.00
CA MET A 74 -13.50 -8.90 -6.42
C MET A 74 -12.47 -9.90 -6.94
N GLU A 75 -11.19 -9.70 -6.61
CA GLU A 75 -10.11 -10.61 -7.01
C GLU A 75 -10.26 -12.02 -6.41
N ARG A 76 -10.96 -12.13 -5.28
CA ARG A 76 -11.28 -13.40 -4.62
C ARG A 76 -12.59 -14.02 -5.09
N GLY A 77 -13.32 -13.36 -5.98
CA GLY A 77 -14.61 -13.81 -6.50
C GLY A 77 -15.75 -13.75 -5.48
N LEU A 78 -15.63 -12.89 -4.46
CA LEU A 78 -16.67 -12.70 -3.44
C LEU A 78 -17.78 -11.76 -3.91
N PHE A 79 -17.43 -10.77 -4.75
CA PHE A 79 -18.36 -9.80 -5.33
C PHE A 79 -18.02 -9.57 -6.80
N GLU A 80 -19.04 -9.27 -7.59
CA GLU A 80 -18.96 -9.03 -9.04
C GLU A 80 -19.36 -7.60 -9.41
N GLU A 81 -19.11 -7.22 -10.66
CA GLU A 81 -19.55 -5.91 -11.16
C GLU A 81 -21.07 -5.83 -11.18
N GLY A 82 -21.61 -4.78 -10.55
CA GLY A 82 -23.05 -4.56 -10.45
C GLY A 82 -23.58 -4.67 -9.03
N ASP A 83 -22.90 -5.45 -8.17
CA ASP A 83 -23.24 -5.63 -6.76
C ASP A 83 -23.24 -4.31 -6.02
N THR A 84 -24.04 -4.21 -4.97
CA THR A 84 -24.12 -3.04 -4.10
C THR A 84 -23.78 -3.45 -2.68
N VAL A 85 -22.76 -2.83 -2.11
CA VAL A 85 -22.24 -3.18 -0.80
C VAL A 85 -22.35 -2.02 0.17
N LEU A 86 -22.50 -2.33 1.45
CA LEU A 86 -22.42 -1.37 2.53
C LEU A 86 -21.06 -1.46 3.21
N CYS A 87 -20.31 -0.37 3.25
CA CYS A 87 -19.00 -0.30 3.90
C CYS A 87 -19.08 0.49 5.20
N ALA A 88 -18.77 -0.13 6.32
CA ALA A 88 -18.72 0.49 7.64
C ALA A 88 -17.27 0.70 8.08
N ALA A 89 -16.89 1.94 8.38
CA ALA A 89 -15.53 2.32 8.75
C ALA A 89 -15.51 3.41 9.83
N SER A 90 -14.36 3.55 10.50
CA SER A 90 -14.05 4.72 11.32
C SER A 90 -13.37 5.80 10.48
N THR A 91 -13.91 7.02 10.52
CA THR A 91 -13.38 8.21 9.82
C THR A 91 -12.75 9.20 10.79
N PHE A 92 -13.29 9.33 12.01
CA PHE A 92 -12.80 10.27 13.02
C PHE A 92 -12.01 9.57 14.14
N GLY A 93 -11.71 8.29 13.98
CA GLY A 93 -10.98 7.47 14.93
C GLY A 93 -11.86 6.87 16.02
N GLY A 94 -11.42 5.75 16.60
CA GLY A 94 -12.17 5.01 17.60
C GLY A 94 -13.18 4.07 16.98
N ASP A 95 -14.45 4.24 17.31
CA ASP A 95 -15.53 3.36 16.86
C ASP A 95 -15.91 3.61 15.38
N THR A 96 -16.67 2.68 14.80
CA THR A 96 -17.27 2.85 13.48
C THR A 96 -18.28 4.00 13.52
N ASP A 97 -18.01 5.05 12.74
CA ASP A 97 -18.80 6.28 12.70
C ASP A 97 -19.37 6.60 11.30
N THR A 98 -18.97 5.81 10.30
CA THR A 98 -19.26 6.07 8.90
C THR A 98 -19.77 4.82 8.19
N ALA A 99 -20.84 4.98 7.42
CA ALA A 99 -21.37 3.97 6.52
C ALA A 99 -21.45 4.53 5.09
N VAL A 100 -20.94 3.78 4.12
CA VAL A 100 -20.91 4.18 2.71
C VAL A 100 -21.53 3.08 1.87
N ARG A 101 -22.62 3.39 1.18
CA ARG A 101 -23.19 2.51 0.15
C ARG A 101 -22.40 2.68 -1.14
N VAL A 102 -21.88 1.59 -1.69
CA VAL A 102 -21.05 1.60 -2.90
C VAL A 102 -21.54 0.56 -3.88
N ARG A 103 -21.63 0.95 -5.16
CA ARG A 103 -21.82 0.00 -6.25
C ARG A 103 -20.45 -0.50 -6.73
N VAL A 104 -20.27 -1.82 -6.69
CA VAL A 104 -19.09 -2.52 -7.17
C VAL A 104 -18.99 -2.36 -8.69
N GLY A 105 -17.79 -2.00 -9.15
CA GLY A 105 -17.51 -1.88 -10.57
C GLY A 105 -16.07 -1.50 -10.84
N GLU A 106 -15.69 -1.45 -12.12
CA GLU A 106 -14.29 -1.30 -12.57
C GLU A 106 -13.57 -0.07 -12.00
N SER A 107 -14.29 1.01 -11.65
CA SER A 107 -13.71 2.20 -11.01
C SER A 107 -13.11 1.95 -9.62
N MET A 108 -13.41 0.80 -9.00
CA MET A 108 -12.84 0.37 -7.72
C MET A 108 -11.46 -0.27 -7.87
N ARG A 109 -11.09 -0.73 -9.08
CA ARG A 109 -9.75 -1.25 -9.37
C ARG A 109 -8.73 -0.13 -9.34
N SER A 110 -8.19 0.12 -8.16
CA SER A 110 -7.17 1.15 -7.91
C SER A 110 -5.78 0.67 -8.30
N GLY A 111 -5.57 -0.65 -8.38
CA GLY A 111 -4.26 -1.27 -8.49
C GLY A 111 -3.52 -1.33 -7.15
N VAL A 112 -4.04 -0.73 -6.08
CA VAL A 112 -3.43 -0.77 -4.75
C VAL A 112 -3.51 -2.17 -4.18
N TYR A 113 -4.62 -2.90 -4.37
CA TYR A 113 -4.67 -4.31 -3.98
C TYR A 113 -3.61 -5.14 -4.71
N ASP A 114 -3.53 -4.97 -6.03
CA ASP A 114 -2.54 -5.62 -6.88
C ASP A 114 -1.10 -5.32 -6.44
N LEU A 115 -0.82 -4.08 -5.98
CA LEU A 115 0.49 -3.65 -5.46
C LEU A 115 1.03 -4.58 -4.36
N PHE A 116 0.16 -5.03 -3.46
CA PHE A 116 0.52 -5.86 -2.30
C PHE A 116 0.38 -7.35 -2.55
N VAL A 117 -0.67 -7.76 -3.25
CA VAL A 117 -1.05 -9.19 -3.34
C VAL A 117 -0.44 -9.88 -4.55
N ASN A 118 -0.30 -9.16 -5.67
CA ASN A 118 0.25 -9.70 -6.92
C ASN A 118 1.69 -9.23 -7.17
N SER A 119 2.47 -9.01 -6.11
CA SER A 119 3.89 -8.67 -6.16
C SER A 119 4.77 -9.90 -6.01
N ARG A 120 6.05 -9.76 -6.39
CA ARG A 120 7.07 -10.79 -6.13
C ARG A 120 7.44 -10.92 -4.66
N ALA A 121 7.34 -9.83 -3.91
CA ALA A 121 7.60 -9.78 -2.48
C ALA A 121 6.30 -10.01 -1.68
N ASP A 122 6.45 -10.52 -0.46
CA ASP A 122 5.33 -10.71 0.46
C ASP A 122 4.69 -9.35 0.83
N PRO A 123 3.36 -9.28 1.04
CA PRO A 123 2.67 -8.03 1.41
C PRO A 123 3.29 -7.31 2.61
N GLY A 124 3.68 -8.08 3.64
CA GLY A 124 4.34 -7.56 4.84
C GLY A 124 5.67 -6.86 4.54
N VAL A 125 6.45 -7.36 3.57
CA VAL A 125 7.71 -6.71 3.17
C VAL A 125 7.44 -5.35 2.52
N ILE A 126 6.42 -5.27 1.68
CA ILE A 126 6.04 -4.01 1.03
C ILE A 126 5.56 -3.01 2.09
N ARG A 127 4.72 -3.45 3.03
CA ARG A 127 4.30 -2.65 4.20
C ARG A 127 5.51 -2.14 4.97
N ASP A 128 6.44 -3.00 5.37
CA ASP A 128 7.57 -2.60 6.19
C ASP A 128 8.47 -1.56 5.46
N VAL A 129 8.59 -1.64 4.13
CA VAL A 129 9.28 -0.63 3.32
C VAL A 129 8.51 0.69 3.28
N PHE A 130 7.18 0.66 3.18
CA PHE A 130 6.35 1.86 3.29
C PHE A 130 6.49 2.52 4.66
N GLU A 131 6.45 1.75 5.75
CA GLU A 131 6.62 2.26 7.12
C GLU A 131 7.96 3.00 7.27
N VAL A 132 9.04 2.43 6.73
CA VAL A 132 10.35 3.11 6.72
C VAL A 132 10.32 4.38 5.88
N ALA A 133 9.72 4.35 4.69
CA ALA A 133 9.63 5.52 3.81
C ALA A 133 8.82 6.65 4.43
N ILE A 134 7.70 6.33 5.09
CA ILE A 134 6.85 7.27 5.83
C ILE A 134 7.61 7.83 7.02
N GLU A 135 8.29 7.00 7.81
CA GLU A 135 9.09 7.46 8.95
C GLU A 135 10.22 8.40 8.52
N LEU A 136 10.85 8.12 7.37
CA LEU A 136 11.84 8.99 6.75
C LEU A 136 11.24 10.31 6.28
N GLY A 137 10.02 10.29 5.73
CA GLY A 137 9.28 11.49 5.33
C GLY A 137 8.99 12.40 6.52
N LYS A 138 8.40 11.86 7.60
CA LYS A 138 8.05 12.59 8.84
C LYS A 138 9.28 13.21 9.52
N LYS A 139 10.34 12.40 9.71
CA LYS A 139 11.49 12.81 10.54
C LYS A 139 12.58 13.53 9.73
N GLY A 140 12.58 13.32 8.41
CA GLY A 140 13.72 13.62 7.57
C GLY A 140 15.01 12.97 8.10
N GLN A 141 16.14 13.58 7.79
CA GLN A 141 17.42 13.20 8.36
C GLN A 141 18.14 14.43 8.90
N LYS A 142 18.44 14.41 10.21
CA LYS A 142 19.05 15.55 10.93
C LYS A 142 18.24 16.86 10.70
N GLY A 143 16.91 16.73 10.64
CA GLY A 143 15.97 17.83 10.44
C GLY A 143 15.90 18.38 9.01
N LYS A 144 16.44 17.65 8.01
CA LYS A 144 16.33 18.02 6.59
C LYS A 144 15.47 17.01 5.83
N PRO A 145 14.68 17.44 4.83
CA PRO A 145 14.01 16.53 3.91
C PRO A 145 15.01 15.56 3.28
N VAL A 146 14.56 14.33 3.05
CA VAL A 146 15.37 13.27 2.45
C VAL A 146 14.58 12.60 1.35
N GLY A 147 15.25 12.30 0.22
CA GLY A 147 14.67 11.48 -0.83
C GLY A 147 15.24 10.08 -0.77
N ALA A 148 14.41 9.07 -1.00
CA ALA A 148 14.83 7.68 -1.03
C ALA A 148 14.12 6.91 -2.14
N LEU A 149 14.77 5.87 -2.65
CA LEU A 149 14.18 4.94 -3.62
C LEU A 149 14.43 3.51 -3.13
N PHE A 150 13.35 2.79 -2.88
CA PHE A 150 13.35 1.38 -2.56
C PHE A 150 12.79 0.60 -3.75
N VAL A 151 13.45 -0.49 -4.13
CA VAL A 151 12.94 -1.44 -5.11
C VAL A 151 12.82 -2.80 -4.43
N VAL A 152 11.62 -3.33 -4.41
CA VAL A 152 11.20 -4.46 -3.59
C VAL A 152 10.77 -5.62 -4.47
N GLY A 153 11.40 -6.77 -4.28
CA GLY A 153 11.16 -7.97 -5.08
C GLY A 153 11.94 -8.01 -6.40
N ASP A 154 11.98 -9.19 -7.03
CA ASP A 154 12.71 -9.47 -8.29
C ASP A 154 14.17 -8.97 -8.26
N ALA A 155 14.79 -9.05 -7.08
CA ALA A 155 16.07 -8.39 -6.81
C ALA A 155 17.18 -8.84 -7.76
N GLY A 156 17.17 -10.10 -8.21
CA GLY A 156 18.13 -10.60 -9.20
C GLY A 156 18.07 -9.82 -10.52
N LYS A 157 16.88 -9.62 -11.09
CA LYS A 157 16.74 -8.83 -12.33
C LYS A 157 17.05 -7.36 -12.09
N VAL A 158 16.63 -6.80 -10.96
CA VAL A 158 16.93 -5.41 -10.61
C VAL A 158 18.44 -5.18 -10.48
N MET A 159 19.17 -6.13 -9.89
CA MET A 159 20.64 -6.07 -9.80
C MET A 159 21.30 -6.17 -11.17
N ASN A 160 20.77 -6.99 -12.09
CA ASN A 160 21.26 -7.08 -13.47
C ASN A 160 20.97 -5.82 -14.31
N LYS A 161 19.91 -5.08 -13.97
CA LYS A 161 19.53 -3.80 -14.59
C LYS A 161 20.01 -2.60 -13.78
N SER A 162 21.12 -2.74 -13.07
CA SER A 162 21.71 -1.64 -12.31
C SER A 162 23.23 -1.78 -12.22
N ARG A 163 23.88 -0.72 -11.74
CA ARG A 163 25.31 -0.71 -11.42
C ARG A 163 25.57 -0.07 -10.04
N PRO A 164 26.64 -0.46 -9.35
CA PRO A 164 26.96 0.12 -8.04
C PRO A 164 27.51 1.54 -8.21
N LEU A 165 27.02 2.49 -7.43
CA LEU A 165 27.57 3.84 -7.32
C LEU A 165 28.63 3.93 -6.22
N SER A 166 28.54 3.07 -5.21
CA SER A 166 29.44 3.05 -4.06
C SER A 166 29.54 1.62 -3.48
N TYR A 167 30.35 1.48 -2.43
CA TYR A 167 30.46 0.23 -1.68
C TYR A 167 29.11 -0.14 -1.04
N ASN A 168 28.68 -1.39 -1.22
CA ASN A 168 27.45 -1.92 -0.65
C ASN A 168 27.62 -2.23 0.85
N PRO A 169 27.00 -1.48 1.77
CA PRO A 169 27.12 -1.76 3.20
C PRO A 169 26.37 -3.03 3.62
N PHE A 170 25.49 -3.58 2.77
CA PHE A 170 24.67 -4.75 3.05
C PHE A 170 25.21 -6.06 2.46
N GLU A 171 26.38 -6.04 1.81
CA GLU A 171 26.93 -7.19 1.06
C GLU A 171 27.01 -8.48 1.88
N LYS A 172 27.39 -8.38 3.16
CA LYS A 172 27.50 -9.49 4.11
C LYS A 172 26.45 -9.46 5.20
N SER A 173 25.44 -8.60 5.04
CA SER A 173 24.39 -8.43 6.03
C SER A 173 23.20 -9.34 5.74
N HIS A 174 22.57 -9.81 6.82
CA HIS A 174 21.34 -10.60 6.79
C HIS A 174 20.18 -9.84 7.43
N VAL A 175 20.25 -8.51 7.42
CA VAL A 175 19.20 -7.65 7.97
C VAL A 175 18.00 -7.55 7.02
N HIS A 176 16.82 -7.46 7.61
CA HIS A 176 15.55 -7.39 6.90
C HIS A 176 14.87 -6.07 7.18
N VAL A 177 14.13 -5.56 6.20
CA VAL A 177 13.20 -4.45 6.46
C VAL A 177 12.16 -4.93 7.48
N GLY A 178 11.74 -4.05 8.38
CA GLY A 178 10.95 -4.39 9.58
C GLY A 178 11.79 -4.56 10.84
N ASP A 179 13.11 -4.83 10.73
CA ASP A 179 14.00 -4.85 11.89
C ASP A 179 14.19 -3.42 12.45
N PRO A 180 14.00 -3.16 13.76
CA PRO A 180 14.15 -1.80 14.33
C PRO A 180 15.52 -1.16 14.07
N ILE A 181 16.58 -1.97 14.02
CA ILE A 181 17.95 -1.50 13.73
C ILE A 181 18.10 -1.04 12.29
N VAL A 182 17.35 -1.63 11.36
CA VAL A 182 17.41 -1.32 9.93
C VAL A 182 16.87 0.08 9.65
N ASN A 183 15.83 0.53 10.37
CA ASN A 183 15.29 1.88 10.21
C ASN A 183 16.37 2.94 10.48
N VAL A 184 17.22 2.72 11.49
CA VAL A 184 18.35 3.61 11.80
C VAL A 184 19.41 3.54 10.71
N MET A 185 19.73 2.34 10.21
CA MET A 185 20.73 2.18 9.13
C MET A 185 20.27 2.82 7.81
N LEU A 186 19.02 2.59 7.42
CA LEU A 186 18.43 3.16 6.20
C LEU A 186 18.38 4.69 6.25
N LYS A 187 18.09 5.27 7.43
CA LYS A 187 18.22 6.71 7.68
C LYS A 187 19.63 7.22 7.43
N GLU A 188 20.66 6.54 7.93
CA GLU A 188 22.03 7.00 7.73
C GLU A 188 22.47 6.92 6.26
N PHE A 189 22.00 5.92 5.53
CA PHE A 189 22.39 5.66 4.15
C PHE A 189 21.54 6.37 3.09
N SER A 190 20.36 6.89 3.41
CA SER A 190 19.47 7.56 2.45
C SER A 190 20.01 8.89 1.88
N ARG A 191 21.13 9.41 2.42
CA ARG A 191 21.81 10.62 1.90
C ARG A 191 22.42 10.47 0.52
N LEU A 192 22.76 9.25 0.15
CA LEU A 192 23.56 9.01 -1.03
C LEU A 192 22.66 8.58 -2.19
N ASP A 193 23.13 8.87 -3.39
CA ASP A 193 22.40 8.57 -4.61
C ASP A 193 22.29 7.06 -4.85
N GLY A 194 21.14 6.68 -5.41
CA GLY A 194 20.83 5.31 -5.81
C GLY A 194 19.66 4.71 -5.05
N ALA A 195 19.32 3.48 -5.44
CA ALA A 195 18.24 2.71 -4.88
C ALA A 195 18.75 1.74 -3.79
N PHE A 196 17.90 1.51 -2.80
CA PHE A 196 17.94 0.32 -1.94
C PHE A 196 17.22 -0.82 -2.66
N ILE A 197 17.85 -1.98 -2.73
CA ILE A 197 17.28 -3.18 -3.34
C ILE A 197 16.92 -4.15 -2.23
N VAL A 198 15.64 -4.50 -2.14
CA VAL A 198 15.05 -5.39 -1.15
C VAL A 198 14.59 -6.65 -1.86
N SER A 199 14.98 -7.82 -1.34
CA SER A 199 14.58 -9.11 -1.91
C SER A 199 13.11 -9.43 -1.65
N ASP A 200 12.59 -10.47 -2.31
CA ASP A 200 11.24 -11.00 -2.13
C ASP A 200 10.89 -11.25 -0.65
N SER A 201 11.87 -11.69 0.15
CA SER A 201 11.70 -12.00 1.59
C SER A 201 12.05 -10.84 2.54
N GLY A 202 12.26 -9.62 2.03
CA GLY A 202 12.56 -8.46 2.87
C GLY A 202 14.03 -8.23 3.22
N ARG A 203 14.96 -9.11 2.84
CA ARG A 203 16.40 -8.87 3.04
C ARG A 203 16.86 -7.67 2.20
N ILE A 204 17.63 -6.77 2.81
CA ILE A 204 18.30 -5.70 2.06
C ILE A 204 19.49 -6.29 1.31
N VAL A 205 19.40 -6.32 -0.02
CA VAL A 205 20.42 -6.89 -0.92
C VAL A 205 21.53 -5.88 -1.18
N SER A 206 21.15 -4.63 -1.45
CA SER A 206 22.10 -3.59 -1.81
C SER A 206 21.59 -2.19 -1.50
N ALA A 207 22.53 -1.26 -1.35
CA ALA A 207 22.26 0.17 -1.41
C ALA A 207 23.11 0.80 -2.52
N TYR A 208 22.82 2.06 -2.84
CA TYR A 208 23.59 2.86 -3.81
C TYR A 208 23.61 2.26 -5.22
N ARG A 209 22.47 1.72 -5.66
CA ARG A 209 22.33 1.18 -7.02
C ARG A 209 21.81 2.26 -7.97
N TYR A 210 22.58 2.55 -9.01
CA TYR A 210 22.07 3.30 -10.15
C TYR A 210 21.26 2.36 -11.03
N LEU A 211 19.97 2.62 -11.16
CA LEU A 211 19.08 1.82 -11.98
C LEU A 211 19.26 2.21 -13.46
N GLU A 212 19.39 1.21 -14.33
CA GLU A 212 19.51 1.37 -15.78
C GLU A 212 18.32 0.69 -16.50
N PRO A 213 17.06 1.08 -16.19
CA PRO A 213 15.90 0.51 -16.84
C PRO A 213 15.72 1.09 -18.26
N SER A 214 14.98 0.38 -19.12
CA SER A 214 14.50 0.98 -20.36
C SER A 214 13.58 2.18 -20.06
N ALA A 215 13.52 3.17 -20.95
CA ALA A 215 12.61 4.31 -20.81
C ALA A 215 11.26 4.10 -21.54
N GLU A 216 11.09 3.00 -22.28
CA GLU A 216 10.00 2.82 -23.24
C GLU A 216 8.67 2.37 -22.62
N GLY A 217 7.64 3.22 -22.66
CA GLY A 217 6.30 2.90 -22.15
C GLY A 217 6.13 3.18 -20.66
N VAL A 218 6.84 4.19 -20.12
CA VAL A 218 6.69 4.62 -18.72
C VAL A 218 5.55 5.61 -18.71
N ASP A 219 4.51 5.36 -17.92
CA ASP A 219 3.37 6.27 -17.78
C ASP A 219 3.40 6.90 -16.38
N ILE A 220 4.28 7.89 -16.23
CA ILE A 220 4.49 8.62 -14.98
C ILE A 220 4.04 10.08 -15.18
N PRO A 221 3.31 10.66 -14.22
CA PRO A 221 2.93 12.07 -14.25
C PRO A 221 4.12 13.02 -14.48
N LYS A 222 3.88 14.08 -15.25
CA LYS A 222 4.86 15.14 -15.45
C LYS A 222 5.16 15.84 -14.12
N GLY A 223 6.40 16.30 -13.96
CA GLY A 223 6.84 17.01 -12.75
C GLY A 223 7.52 16.12 -11.71
N LEU A 224 7.50 14.81 -11.90
CA LEU A 224 8.22 13.87 -11.04
C LEU A 224 9.71 13.74 -11.43
N GLY A 225 10.57 13.59 -10.42
CA GLY A 225 12.02 13.67 -10.57
C GLY A 225 12.69 12.37 -11.01
N ALA A 226 14.03 12.37 -11.04
CA ALA A 226 14.82 11.23 -11.52
C ALA A 226 14.58 9.93 -10.74
N ARG A 227 14.37 9.99 -9.42
CA ARG A 227 14.06 8.80 -8.59
C ARG A 227 12.72 8.18 -8.96
N HIS A 228 11.70 9.00 -9.21
CA HIS A 228 10.38 8.54 -9.67
C HIS A 228 10.48 7.89 -11.04
N MET A 229 11.16 8.54 -11.98
CA MET A 229 11.37 7.99 -13.32
C MET A 229 12.10 6.65 -13.28
N ALA A 230 13.15 6.54 -12.46
CA ALA A 230 13.87 5.28 -12.26
C ALA A 230 12.98 4.20 -11.62
N GLY A 231 12.16 4.56 -10.63
CA GLY A 231 11.22 3.68 -9.94
C GLY A 231 10.13 3.12 -10.86
N GLY A 232 9.43 3.97 -11.61
CA GLY A 232 8.43 3.46 -12.56
C GLY A 232 9.09 2.68 -13.70
N ALA A 233 10.21 3.14 -14.25
CA ALA A 233 10.90 2.41 -15.32
C ALA A 233 11.38 1.02 -14.90
N ILE A 234 11.97 0.87 -13.70
CA ILE A 234 12.44 -0.45 -13.24
C ILE A 234 11.27 -1.43 -13.01
N THR A 235 10.14 -0.94 -12.49
CA THR A 235 8.95 -1.77 -12.20
C THR A 235 8.20 -2.20 -13.45
N ARG A 236 8.47 -1.61 -14.62
CA ARG A 236 7.99 -2.13 -15.90
C ARG A 236 8.89 -3.23 -16.45
N ASP A 237 10.19 -3.08 -16.25
CA ASP A 237 11.21 -3.99 -16.76
C ASP A 237 11.39 -5.25 -15.88
N THR A 238 10.82 -5.26 -14.68
CA THR A 238 10.86 -6.34 -13.70
C THR A 238 9.49 -6.52 -13.04
N ASN A 239 9.33 -7.56 -12.22
CA ASN A 239 8.13 -7.75 -11.40
C ASN A 239 8.27 -7.11 -10.00
N ALA A 240 9.20 -6.18 -9.85
CA ALA A 240 9.43 -5.48 -8.59
C ALA A 240 8.40 -4.36 -8.39
N THR A 241 8.22 -3.95 -7.14
CA THR A 241 7.54 -2.72 -6.73
C THR A 241 8.57 -1.67 -6.38
N ALA A 242 8.37 -0.41 -6.75
CA ALA A 242 9.26 0.68 -6.35
C ALA A 242 8.53 1.66 -5.44
N ILE A 243 9.13 2.00 -4.31
CA ILE A 243 8.61 2.98 -3.35
C ILE A 243 9.60 4.15 -3.32
N VAL A 244 9.11 5.34 -3.61
CA VAL A 244 9.89 6.57 -3.72
C VAL A 244 9.44 7.54 -2.65
N LEU A 245 10.35 7.90 -1.75
CA LEU A 245 10.17 9.09 -0.92
C LEU A 245 10.76 10.28 -1.66
N SER A 246 9.93 11.30 -1.86
CA SER A 246 10.31 12.50 -2.58
C SER A 246 10.97 13.53 -1.65
N GLU A 247 12.14 14.01 -2.07
CA GLU A 247 12.89 15.03 -1.31
C GLU A 247 12.23 16.41 -1.37
N SER A 248 11.49 16.70 -2.46
CA SER A 248 10.97 18.04 -2.73
C SER A 248 9.61 18.32 -2.11
N ASP A 249 8.72 17.33 -2.10
CA ASP A 249 7.35 17.46 -1.58
C ASP A 249 7.07 16.52 -0.40
N GLY A 250 8.03 15.69 0.03
CA GLY A 250 7.89 14.80 1.19
C GLY A 250 6.99 13.59 0.95
N LEU A 251 6.27 13.52 -0.17
CA LEU A 251 5.30 12.47 -0.44
C LEU A 251 5.97 11.12 -0.74
N VAL A 252 5.36 10.04 -0.26
CA VAL A 252 5.74 8.65 -0.53
C VAL A 252 4.86 8.12 -1.66
N ARG A 253 5.49 7.58 -2.71
CA ARG A 253 4.81 7.10 -3.91
C ARG A 253 5.24 5.70 -4.28
N ALA A 254 4.29 4.84 -4.60
CA ALA A 254 4.57 3.50 -5.10
C ALA A 254 4.24 3.33 -6.58
N PHE A 255 5.12 2.60 -7.25
CA PHE A 255 5.06 2.30 -8.67
C PHE A 255 5.05 0.80 -8.87
N LYS A 256 4.24 0.37 -9.85
CA LYS A 256 4.20 -1.02 -10.34
C LYS A 256 3.88 -1.01 -11.82
N GLY A 257 4.56 -1.87 -12.59
CA GLY A 257 4.30 -2.01 -14.03
C GLY A 257 4.49 -0.71 -14.83
N GLY A 258 5.34 0.21 -14.37
CA GLY A 258 5.54 1.49 -15.06
C GLY A 258 4.53 2.59 -14.74
N LYS A 259 3.61 2.36 -13.79
CA LYS A 259 2.56 3.31 -13.40
C LYS A 259 2.68 3.72 -11.93
N LEU A 260 2.25 4.94 -11.61
CA LEU A 260 2.01 5.36 -10.24
C LEU A 260 0.72 4.70 -9.73
N ILE A 261 0.80 4.00 -8.61
CA ILE A 261 -0.33 3.22 -8.06
C ILE A 261 -0.86 3.85 -6.76
N LEU A 262 0.04 4.31 -5.89
CA LEU A 262 -0.31 4.84 -4.59
C LEU A 262 0.54 6.08 -4.26
N GLU A 263 -0.09 7.06 -3.62
CA GLU A 263 0.54 8.27 -3.08
C GLU A 263 0.08 8.44 -1.63
N ILE A 264 1.01 8.68 -0.72
CA ILE A 264 0.79 8.85 0.71
C ILE A 264 1.51 10.12 1.15
N ASP A 265 0.81 10.99 1.88
CA ASP A 265 1.43 12.07 2.64
C ASP A 265 1.87 11.53 4.01
N PRO A 266 3.18 11.51 4.32
CA PRO A 266 3.64 11.06 5.61
C PRO A 266 3.09 11.85 6.79
N GLU A 267 2.68 13.11 6.64
CA GLU A 267 2.15 13.91 7.75
C GLU A 267 0.71 13.52 8.12
N ASP A 268 -0.01 12.89 7.18
CA ASP A 268 -1.37 12.39 7.42
C ASP A 268 -1.38 10.95 7.96
N TYR A 269 -0.28 10.20 7.82
CA TYR A 269 -0.07 8.85 8.40
C TYR A 269 0.39 8.94 9.86
#